data_AF-X7FD09-F1
#
_entry.id   AF-X7FD09-F1
#
_cell.length_a   1.000
_cell.length_b   1.000
_cell.length_c   1.000
_cell.angle_alpha   90.00
_cell.angle_beta   90.00
_cell.angle_gamma   90.00
#
_symmetry.space_group_name_H-M   'P 1'
#
loop_
_entity.id
_entity.type
_entity.pdbx_description
1 polymer ?
#
loop_
_entity_poly.entity_id
_entity_poly.type
_entity_poly.pdbx_seq_one_letter_code
_entity_poly.pdbx_strand_id
1 'polypeptide(L)'
;MPHTFRPHAAIALTTADALRPRTFLRAVAEVLKRLDAESGAAPRASARHCAVVGDTLIVKLDLAADAAGTPRVAFHLAGRPGHPLPPKTRAVSVLAEIVMRALPLAEADHVEWLSPGVKLAPEEFRASQSYISPRRARTDAAALPATDESLASIERNLARMMEEQRTLFETRPAAAAPAEATRPQASPFPDLARGEAAPARQHAPAGFLASAMQALRGADLRLSALRWR
;
A
#
# COMPACT_ATOMS: atom_id res chain seq x y z
N MET A 1 27.22 4.77 -6.15
CA MET A 1 26.73 3.39 -5.92
C MET A 1 25.25 3.34 -6.31
N PRO A 2 24.82 2.48 -7.26
CA PRO A 2 23.40 2.34 -7.56
C PRO A 2 22.68 1.71 -6.35
N HIS A 3 21.62 2.35 -5.86
CA HIS A 3 20.81 1.80 -4.78
C HIS A 3 20.13 0.51 -5.26
N THR A 4 20.56 -0.64 -4.75
CA THR A 4 19.92 -1.93 -5.05
C THR A 4 18.52 -1.94 -4.42
N PHE A 5 17.50 -1.69 -5.24
CA PHE A 5 16.10 -1.73 -4.81
C PHE A 5 15.78 -3.14 -4.27
N ARG A 6 15.50 -3.21 -2.97
CA ARG A 6 14.96 -4.40 -2.30
C ARG A 6 13.54 -4.08 -1.87
N PRO A 7 12.50 -4.58 -2.56
CA PRO A 7 11.13 -4.30 -2.15
C PRO A 7 10.88 -4.92 -0.78
N HIS A 8 10.32 -4.11 0.12
CA HIS A 8 9.93 -4.55 1.45
C HIS A 8 8.44 -4.90 1.50
N ALA A 9 8.10 -5.91 2.27
CA ALA A 9 6.72 -6.24 2.61
C ALA A 9 6.67 -6.88 4.00
N ALA A 10 5.80 -6.40 4.87
CA ALA A 10 5.52 -7.07 6.14
C ALA A 10 4.05 -6.92 6.53
N ILE A 11 3.56 -7.85 7.36
CA ILE A 11 2.23 -7.78 7.97
C ILE A 11 2.46 -7.67 9.48
N ALA A 12 1.96 -6.59 10.08
CA ALA A 12 1.82 -6.45 11.51
C ALA A 12 0.52 -7.14 11.95
N LEU A 13 0.58 -7.88 13.04
CA LEU A 13 -0.47 -8.76 13.52
C LEU A 13 -1.08 -8.19 14.80
N THR A 14 -2.37 -8.42 15.02
CA THR A 14 -3.05 -7.96 16.25
C THR A 14 -2.54 -8.69 17.49
N THR A 15 -2.21 -9.98 17.35
CA THR A 15 -1.90 -10.89 18.46
C THR A 15 -0.73 -11.82 18.10
N ALA A 16 0.13 -12.11 19.08
CA ALA A 16 1.30 -12.98 18.89
C ALA A 16 0.93 -14.42 18.49
N ASP A 17 -0.23 -14.94 18.93
CA ASP A 17 -0.73 -16.28 18.59
C ASP A 17 -1.03 -16.49 17.10
N ALA A 18 -1.10 -15.41 16.34
CA ALA A 18 -1.21 -15.43 14.88
C ALA A 18 0.14 -15.69 14.17
N LEU A 19 1.29 -15.58 14.87
CA LEU A 19 2.61 -15.96 14.34
C LEU A 19 2.74 -17.48 14.22
N ARG A 20 2.17 -18.04 13.15
CA ARG A 20 2.25 -19.47 12.81
C ARG A 20 3.14 -19.67 11.57
N PRO A 21 4.47 -19.88 11.71
CA PRO A 21 5.41 -19.91 10.58
C PRO A 21 4.99 -20.86 9.45
N ARG A 22 4.48 -22.06 9.79
CA ARG A 22 4.02 -23.06 8.81
C ARG A 22 2.89 -22.55 7.91
N THR A 23 2.00 -21.70 8.44
CA THR A 23 0.88 -21.11 7.70
C THR A 23 1.38 -20.16 6.61
N PHE A 24 2.28 -19.24 6.98
CA PHE A 24 2.89 -18.28 6.05
C PHE A 24 3.82 -18.96 5.04
N LEU A 25 4.61 -19.97 5.46
CA LEU A 25 5.44 -20.76 4.54
C LEU A 25 4.60 -21.49 3.50
N ARG A 26 3.42 -22.03 3.86
CA ARG A 26 2.48 -22.65 2.90
C ARG A 26 1.92 -21.61 1.93
N ALA A 27 1.55 -20.42 2.41
CA ALA A 27 1.05 -19.34 1.56
C ALA A 27 2.08 -18.91 0.51
N VAL A 28 3.34 -18.75 0.91
CA VAL A 28 4.45 -18.43 0.02
C VAL A 28 4.72 -19.55 -0.99
N ALA A 29 4.68 -20.82 -0.56
CA ALA A 29 4.88 -21.96 -1.45
C ALA A 29 3.82 -22.05 -2.56
N GLU A 30 2.54 -21.80 -2.25
CA GLU A 30 1.47 -21.74 -3.26
C GLU A 30 1.65 -20.58 -4.26
N VAL A 31 2.22 -19.45 -3.84
CA VAL A 31 2.51 -18.33 -4.74
C VAL A 31 3.71 -18.63 -5.64
N LEU A 32 4.82 -19.15 -5.09
CA LEU A 32 5.98 -19.54 -5.90
C LEU A 32 5.63 -20.68 -6.87
N LYS A 33 4.76 -21.63 -6.49
CA LYS A 33 4.28 -22.71 -7.37
C LYS A 33 3.56 -22.19 -8.61
N ARG A 34 3.00 -20.97 -8.54
CA ARG A 34 2.29 -20.32 -9.64
C ARG A 34 3.16 -19.36 -10.45
N LEU A 35 4.27 -18.87 -9.91
CA LEU A 35 5.04 -17.74 -10.47
C LEU A 35 6.55 -18.00 -10.67
N ASP A 36 7.07 -19.12 -10.15
CA ASP A 36 8.49 -19.49 -10.10
C ASP A 36 8.66 -21.03 -10.03
N ALA A 37 7.90 -21.74 -10.86
CA ALA A 37 7.93 -23.21 -11.04
C ALA A 37 7.92 -23.57 -12.54
N GLU A 38 8.72 -22.85 -13.33
CA GLU A 38 8.88 -23.03 -14.77
C GLU A 38 9.47 -24.42 -15.13
N SER A 39 10.20 -25.06 -14.21
CA SER A 39 10.70 -26.44 -14.31
C SER A 39 9.66 -27.52 -14.02
N GLY A 40 8.48 -27.14 -13.50
CA GLY A 40 7.47 -28.07 -12.98
C GLY A 40 7.78 -28.63 -11.59
N ALA A 41 8.95 -28.34 -11.00
CA ALA A 41 9.26 -28.77 -9.63
C ALA A 41 8.44 -27.99 -8.59
N ALA A 42 7.96 -28.68 -7.56
CA ALA A 42 7.26 -28.03 -6.45
C ALA A 42 8.23 -27.20 -5.57
N PRO A 43 7.87 -25.96 -5.18
CA PRO A 43 8.68 -25.16 -4.27
C PRO A 43 8.91 -25.85 -2.93
N ARG A 44 10.12 -25.70 -2.40
CA ARG A 44 10.56 -26.37 -1.16
C ARG A 44 10.52 -25.39 0.01
N ALA A 45 9.65 -25.64 0.97
CA ALA A 45 9.58 -24.89 2.23
C ALA A 45 10.46 -25.53 3.31
N SER A 46 11.20 -24.70 4.05
CA SER A 46 11.99 -25.11 5.22
C SER A 46 11.57 -24.31 6.45
N ALA A 47 10.98 -25.01 7.42
CA ALA A 47 10.65 -24.42 8.72
C ALA A 47 11.92 -24.01 9.50
N ARG A 48 13.00 -24.81 9.41
CA ARG A 48 14.28 -24.52 10.08
C ARG A 48 14.92 -23.20 9.64
N HIS A 49 14.81 -22.87 8.35
CA HIS A 49 15.38 -21.65 7.78
C HIS A 49 14.35 -20.52 7.61
N CYS A 50 13.08 -20.75 7.99
CA CYS A 50 11.95 -19.88 7.71
C CYS A 50 11.94 -19.37 6.26
N ALA A 51 12.13 -20.27 5.29
CA ALA A 51 12.29 -19.88 3.89
C ALA A 51 11.58 -20.85 2.94
N VAL A 52 11.20 -20.35 1.77
CA VAL A 52 10.69 -21.15 0.64
C VAL A 52 11.56 -20.87 -0.58
N VAL A 53 11.92 -21.93 -1.30
CA VAL A 53 12.77 -21.89 -2.49
C VAL A 53 11.98 -22.40 -3.69
N GLY A 54 11.80 -21.57 -4.70
CA GLY A 54 11.28 -21.96 -6.02
C GLY A 54 12.42 -22.30 -6.98
N ASP A 55 12.16 -22.16 -8.28
CA ASP A 55 13.18 -22.38 -9.31
C ASP A 55 14.27 -21.31 -9.25
N THR A 56 13.89 -20.03 -9.34
CA THR A 56 14.81 -18.89 -9.45
C THR A 56 14.81 -18.00 -8.21
N LEU A 57 13.80 -18.11 -7.35
CA LEU A 57 13.58 -17.23 -6.20
C LEU A 57 13.72 -17.95 -4.86
N ILE A 58 14.10 -17.16 -3.84
CA ILE A 58 14.06 -17.53 -2.44
C ILE A 58 13.24 -16.45 -1.71
N VAL A 59 12.25 -16.87 -0.93
CA VAL A 59 11.52 -15.99 -0.02
C VAL A 59 11.85 -16.42 1.40
N LYS A 60 12.54 -15.55 2.15
CA LYS A 60 12.76 -15.72 3.59
C LYS A 60 11.67 -14.96 4.36
N LEU A 61 11.15 -15.58 5.40
CA LEU A 61 10.28 -14.95 6.39
C LEU A 61 11.13 -14.53 7.59
N ASP A 62 10.86 -13.36 8.12
CA ASP A 62 11.30 -12.94 9.45
C ASP A 62 10.07 -12.81 10.34
N LEU A 63 10.05 -13.53 11.47
CA LEU A 63 8.91 -13.60 12.39
C LEU A 63 9.40 -13.11 13.76
N ALA A 64 9.16 -11.82 14.01
CA ALA A 64 9.67 -11.11 15.18
C ALA A 64 8.70 -9.99 15.57
N ALA A 65 8.86 -9.45 16.78
CA ALA A 65 8.23 -8.17 17.09
C ALA A 65 8.92 -7.03 16.34
N ASP A 66 8.18 -5.98 15.99
CA ASP A 66 8.76 -4.71 15.53
C ASP A 66 9.39 -3.93 16.69
N ALA A 67 9.94 -2.74 16.40
CA ALA A 67 10.58 -1.90 17.42
C ALA A 67 9.62 -1.39 18.52
N ALA A 68 8.30 -1.48 18.30
CA ALA A 68 7.27 -1.13 19.27
C ALA A 68 6.71 -2.36 20.02
N GLY A 69 7.19 -3.57 19.73
CA GLY A 69 6.68 -4.82 20.32
C GLY A 69 5.57 -5.50 19.53
N THR A 70 5.16 -4.95 18.37
CA THR A 70 4.05 -5.46 17.55
C THR A 70 4.47 -6.76 16.86
N PRO A 71 3.76 -7.89 17.03
CA PRO A 71 4.12 -9.14 16.36
C PRO A 71 3.99 -8.99 14.84
N ARG A 72 5.03 -9.38 14.09
CA ARG A 72 5.17 -9.03 12.67
C ARG A 72 5.79 -10.17 11.88
N VAL A 73 5.31 -10.34 10.64
CA VAL A 73 5.92 -11.24 9.64
C VAL A 73 6.38 -10.43 8.43
N ALA A 74 7.69 -10.39 8.20
CA ALA A 74 8.29 -9.74 7.02
C ALA A 74 8.68 -10.77 5.96
N PHE A 75 8.54 -10.39 4.69
CA PHE A 75 8.82 -11.23 3.52
C PHE A 75 10.00 -10.63 2.73
N HIS A 76 11.11 -11.35 2.70
CA HIS A 76 12.33 -10.94 2.01
C HIS A 76 12.56 -11.78 0.76
N LEU A 77 12.42 -11.17 -0.40
CA LEU A 77 12.69 -11.80 -1.70
C LEU A 77 14.18 -11.70 -2.08
N ALA A 78 14.75 -12.81 -2.52
CA ALA A 78 16.10 -12.92 -3.05
C ALA A 78 16.12 -13.79 -4.33
N GLY A 79 17.12 -13.59 -5.18
CA GLY A 79 17.45 -14.57 -6.23
C GLY A 79 18.15 -15.79 -5.61
N ARG A 80 17.89 -16.97 -6.17
CA ARG A 80 18.59 -18.22 -5.83
C ARG A 80 20.06 -18.16 -6.30
N PRO A 81 21.03 -18.84 -5.67
CA PRO A 81 22.39 -18.93 -6.21
C PRO A 81 22.39 -19.34 -7.70
N GLY A 82 23.08 -18.54 -8.54
CA GLY A 82 23.06 -18.67 -10.00
C GLY A 82 22.00 -17.83 -10.73
N HIS A 83 21.01 -17.27 -10.01
CA HIS A 83 19.92 -16.46 -10.56
C HIS A 83 19.91 -15.05 -9.93
N PRO A 84 19.89 -13.96 -10.72
CA PRO A 84 19.74 -12.61 -10.18
C PRO A 84 18.35 -12.40 -9.59
N LEU A 85 18.20 -11.41 -8.70
CA LEU A 85 16.89 -10.94 -8.28
C LEU A 85 16.12 -10.42 -9.53
N PRO A 86 14.83 -10.76 -9.71
CA PRO A 86 14.06 -10.30 -10.86
C PRO A 86 13.89 -8.77 -10.86
N PRO A 87 13.59 -8.17 -12.02
CA PRO A 87 13.34 -6.72 -12.12
C PRO A 87 12.28 -6.24 -11.11
N LYS A 88 12.44 -4.98 -10.66
CA LYS A 88 11.58 -4.34 -9.63
C LYS A 88 10.10 -4.69 -9.78
N THR A 89 9.53 -4.60 -10.98
CA THR A 89 8.13 -4.90 -11.25
C THR A 89 7.74 -6.36 -10.93
N ARG A 90 8.51 -7.37 -11.39
CA ARG A 90 8.25 -8.79 -11.06
C ARG A 90 8.46 -9.06 -9.57
N ALA A 91 9.48 -8.45 -8.96
CA ALA A 91 9.74 -8.59 -7.53
C ALA A 91 8.59 -8.04 -6.65
N VAL A 92 8.07 -6.85 -6.99
CA VAL A 92 6.90 -6.25 -6.33
C VAL A 92 5.64 -7.09 -6.54
N SER A 93 5.37 -7.57 -7.76
CA SER A 93 4.21 -8.42 -8.04
C SER A 93 4.23 -9.75 -7.26
N VAL A 94 5.41 -10.38 -7.12
CA VAL A 94 5.55 -11.62 -6.32
C VAL A 94 5.26 -11.34 -4.84
N LEU A 95 5.79 -10.25 -4.27
CA LEU A 95 5.49 -9.88 -2.88
C LEU A 95 4.02 -9.49 -2.68
N ALA A 96 3.41 -8.81 -3.65
CA ALA A 96 1.98 -8.48 -3.59
C ALA A 96 1.11 -9.74 -3.55
N GLU A 97 1.43 -10.74 -4.38
CA GLU A 97 0.77 -12.05 -4.38
C GLU A 97 0.96 -12.81 -3.05
N ILE A 98 2.15 -12.73 -2.45
CA ILE A 98 2.43 -13.29 -1.12
C ILE A 98 1.57 -12.62 -0.05
N VAL A 99 1.56 -11.29 0.04
CA VAL A 99 0.78 -10.56 1.05
C VAL A 99 -0.72 -10.78 0.85
N MET A 100 -1.24 -10.69 -0.38
CA MET A 100 -2.65 -10.98 -0.68
C MET A 100 -3.06 -12.41 -0.27
N ARG A 101 -2.15 -13.39 -0.40
CA ARG A 101 -2.41 -14.78 0.01
C ARG A 101 -2.23 -15.02 1.52
N ALA A 102 -1.40 -14.22 2.19
CA ALA A 102 -1.11 -14.31 3.61
C ALA A 102 -2.12 -13.56 4.50
N LEU A 103 -2.63 -12.41 4.04
CA LEU A 103 -3.58 -11.57 4.80
C LEU A 103 -4.81 -12.32 5.35
N PRO A 104 -5.48 -13.22 4.62
CA PRO A 104 -6.64 -13.96 5.17
C PRO A 104 -6.28 -15.04 6.20
N LEU A 105 -5.01 -15.24 6.52
CA LEU A 105 -4.53 -16.33 7.37
C LEU A 105 -4.20 -15.90 8.80
N ALA A 106 -4.31 -14.60 9.10
CA ALA A 106 -4.03 -13.99 10.39
C ALA A 106 -4.78 -12.66 10.52
N GLU A 107 -5.12 -12.26 11.73
CA GLU A 107 -5.61 -10.91 11.99
C GLU A 107 -4.47 -9.91 11.86
N ALA A 108 -4.57 -9.05 10.83
CA ALA A 108 -3.58 -8.04 10.52
C ALA A 108 -4.05 -6.66 10.99
N ASP A 109 -3.17 -5.94 11.67
CA ASP A 109 -3.38 -4.53 12.05
C ASP A 109 -3.06 -3.62 10.85
N HIS A 110 -1.88 -3.79 10.26
CA HIS A 110 -1.46 -3.08 9.05
C HIS A 110 -0.46 -3.87 8.20
N VAL A 111 -0.31 -3.45 6.95
CA VAL A 111 0.71 -3.92 6.00
C VAL A 111 1.77 -2.84 5.83
N GLU A 112 3.04 -3.18 6.03
CA GLU A 112 4.17 -2.37 5.58
C GLU A 112 4.45 -2.68 4.11
N TRP A 113 4.46 -1.67 3.23
CA TRP A 113 4.51 -1.89 1.78
C TRP A 113 5.57 -1.06 1.06
N LEU A 114 6.46 -1.73 0.31
CA LEU A 114 7.65 -1.20 -0.39
C LEU A 114 8.73 -0.57 0.49
N SER A 115 8.36 0.02 1.63
CA SER A 115 9.23 0.61 2.66
C SER A 115 8.64 0.34 4.04
N PRO A 116 9.44 0.12 5.10
CA PRO A 116 8.93 -0.08 6.46
C PRO A 116 8.11 1.09 7.02
N GLY A 117 8.33 2.32 6.50
CA GLY A 117 7.60 3.51 6.91
C GLY A 117 6.25 3.72 6.21
N VAL A 118 5.92 2.93 5.18
CA VAL A 118 4.65 3.02 4.45
C VAL A 118 3.71 1.96 4.99
N LYS A 119 2.82 2.37 5.89
CA LYS A 119 1.80 1.50 6.51
C LYS A 119 0.46 1.72 5.82
N LEU A 120 -0.24 0.63 5.49
CA LEU A 120 -1.56 0.60 4.87
C LEU A 120 -2.46 -0.29 5.71
N ALA A 121 -3.74 0.05 5.87
CA ALA A 121 -4.72 -0.90 6.37
C ALA A 121 -4.83 -2.12 5.42
N PRO A 122 -5.21 -3.32 5.88
CA PRO A 122 -5.35 -4.50 5.02
C PRO A 122 -6.25 -4.27 3.80
N GLU A 123 -7.30 -3.47 3.97
CA GLU A 123 -8.30 -3.10 2.96
C GLU A 123 -7.74 -2.12 1.93
N GLU A 124 -7.01 -1.10 2.40
CA GLU A 124 -6.28 -0.15 1.54
C GLU A 124 -5.21 -0.86 0.71
N PHE A 125 -4.48 -1.80 1.33
CA PHE A 125 -3.52 -2.62 0.62
C PHE A 125 -4.22 -3.43 -0.49
N ARG A 126 -5.32 -4.13 -0.20
CA ARG A 126 -6.10 -4.87 -1.22
C ARG A 126 -6.53 -3.95 -2.37
N ALA A 127 -7.13 -2.80 -2.06
CA ALA A 127 -7.57 -1.82 -3.06
C ALA A 127 -6.40 -1.33 -3.93
N SER A 128 -5.24 -1.02 -3.34
CA SER A 128 -4.05 -0.60 -4.08
C SER A 128 -3.56 -1.65 -5.09
N GLN A 129 -3.72 -2.94 -4.80
CA GLN A 129 -3.32 -4.01 -5.72
C GLN A 129 -4.23 -4.14 -6.94
N SER A 130 -5.50 -3.73 -6.85
CA SER A 130 -6.43 -3.71 -8.00
C SER A 130 -6.06 -2.63 -9.02
N TYR A 131 -5.49 -1.50 -8.58
CA TYR A 131 -4.97 -0.46 -9.48
C TYR A 131 -3.58 -0.77 -10.06
N ILE A 132 -2.70 -1.44 -9.30
CA ILE A 132 -1.35 -1.80 -9.75
C ILE A 132 -1.35 -3.00 -10.73
N SER A 133 -2.38 -3.85 -10.67
CA SER A 133 -2.55 -5.00 -11.59
C SER A 133 -3.92 -4.98 -12.28
N PRO A 134 -4.03 -4.43 -13.50
CA PRO A 134 -5.29 -4.43 -14.27
C PRO A 134 -5.89 -5.82 -14.49
N ARG A 135 -5.07 -6.87 -14.40
CA ARG A 135 -5.50 -8.27 -14.53
C ARG A 135 -6.26 -8.77 -13.29
N ARG A 136 -6.06 -8.18 -12.10
CA ARG A 136 -6.83 -8.48 -10.88
C ARG A 136 -8.19 -7.79 -10.87
N ALA A 137 -8.26 -6.51 -11.25
CA ALA A 137 -9.51 -5.78 -11.36
C ALA A 137 -10.55 -6.52 -12.25
N ARG A 138 -10.09 -7.21 -13.30
CA ARG A 138 -10.92 -8.10 -14.13
C ARG A 138 -11.41 -9.36 -13.41
N THR A 139 -10.64 -9.90 -12.47
CA THR A 139 -11.06 -11.06 -11.65
C THR A 139 -12.05 -10.64 -10.58
N ASP A 140 -11.83 -9.52 -9.90
CA ASP A 140 -12.77 -8.98 -8.90
C ASP A 140 -14.11 -8.61 -9.56
N ALA A 141 -14.08 -7.96 -10.73
CA ALA A 141 -15.26 -7.66 -11.53
C ALA A 141 -15.99 -8.93 -12.06
N ALA A 142 -15.27 -10.02 -12.31
CA ALA A 142 -15.84 -11.30 -12.73
C ALA A 142 -16.30 -12.19 -11.55
N ALA A 143 -15.96 -11.84 -10.32
CA ALA A 143 -16.40 -12.53 -9.09
C ALA A 143 -17.74 -11.99 -8.57
N LEU A 144 -18.19 -10.82 -9.06
CA LEU A 144 -19.56 -10.38 -8.92
C LEU A 144 -20.45 -11.22 -9.84
N PRO A 145 -21.53 -11.87 -9.34
CA PRO A 145 -22.51 -12.49 -10.21
C PRO A 145 -23.25 -11.38 -10.96
N ALA A 146 -22.91 -11.20 -12.24
CA ALA A 146 -23.66 -10.37 -13.16
C ALA A 146 -25.01 -11.06 -13.46
N THR A 147 -25.95 -10.95 -12.54
CA THR A 147 -27.37 -11.20 -12.83
C THR A 147 -27.88 -10.11 -13.77
N ASP A 148 -28.73 -10.47 -14.73
CA ASP A 148 -29.31 -9.52 -15.69
C ASP A 148 -30.00 -8.32 -14.98
N GLU A 149 -30.55 -8.57 -13.79
CA GLU A 149 -31.18 -7.55 -12.96
C GLU A 149 -30.18 -6.50 -12.42
N SER A 150 -28.92 -6.89 -12.17
CA SER A 150 -27.85 -5.97 -11.76
C SER A 150 -27.41 -5.07 -12.93
N LEU A 151 -27.26 -5.65 -14.12
CA LEU A 151 -26.99 -4.91 -15.36
C LEU A 151 -28.13 -3.93 -15.69
N ALA A 152 -29.39 -4.39 -15.67
CA ALA A 152 -30.55 -3.53 -15.87
C ALA A 152 -30.71 -2.45 -14.78
N SER A 153 -30.20 -2.66 -13.56
CA SER A 153 -30.14 -1.64 -12.51
C SER A 153 -29.05 -0.60 -12.79
N ILE A 154 -27.88 -1.01 -13.23
CA ILE A 154 -26.77 -0.12 -13.64
C ILE A 154 -27.19 0.73 -14.84
N GLU A 155 -27.83 0.14 -15.86
CA GLU A 155 -28.33 0.86 -17.03
C GLU A 155 -29.42 1.88 -16.67
N ARG A 156 -30.37 1.53 -15.80
CA ARG A 156 -31.39 2.48 -15.32
C ARG A 156 -30.80 3.62 -14.49
N ASN A 157 -29.80 3.36 -13.67
CA ASN A 157 -29.09 4.40 -12.91
C ASN A 157 -28.26 5.32 -13.83
N LEU A 158 -27.59 4.76 -14.84
CA LEU A 158 -26.86 5.55 -15.84
C LEU A 158 -27.81 6.42 -16.67
N ALA A 159 -28.92 5.86 -17.16
CA ALA A 159 -29.94 6.62 -17.89
C ALA A 159 -30.51 7.76 -17.05
N ARG A 160 -30.82 7.49 -15.78
CA ARG A 160 -31.28 8.51 -14.82
C ARG A 160 -30.24 9.61 -14.60
N MET A 161 -28.97 9.25 -14.40
CA MET A 161 -27.89 10.23 -14.18
C MET A 161 -27.61 11.09 -15.44
N MET A 162 -27.78 10.53 -16.64
CA MET A 162 -27.69 11.29 -17.90
C MET A 162 -28.89 12.24 -18.08
N GLU A 163 -30.10 11.86 -17.66
CA GLU A 163 -31.28 12.72 -17.70
C GLU A 163 -31.21 13.85 -16.65
N GLU A 164 -30.70 13.54 -15.45
CA GLU A 164 -30.40 14.54 -14.41
C GLU A 164 -29.30 15.51 -14.87
N GLN A 165 -28.30 15.07 -15.65
CA GLN A 165 -27.35 15.97 -16.30
C GLN A 165 -27.99 16.79 -17.43
N ARG A 166 -28.88 16.21 -18.23
CA ARG A 166 -29.55 16.90 -19.34
C ARG A 166 -30.43 18.05 -18.85
N THR A 167 -31.23 17.80 -17.82
CA THR A 167 -32.09 18.82 -17.18
C THR A 167 -31.29 19.98 -16.55
N LEU A 168 -30.07 19.70 -16.05
CA LEU A 168 -29.13 20.74 -15.59
C LEU A 168 -28.59 21.63 -16.73
N PHE A 169 -28.53 21.15 -17.97
CA PHE A 169 -28.09 21.93 -19.14
C PHE A 169 -29.24 22.58 -19.94
N GLU A 170 -30.47 22.06 -19.86
CA GLU A 170 -31.61 22.59 -20.61
C GLU A 170 -32.34 23.76 -19.91
N THR A 171 -32.06 24.05 -18.63
CA THR A 171 -32.65 25.21 -17.92
C THR A 171 -31.96 26.53 -18.29
N ARG A 172 -32.11 26.95 -19.55
CA ARG A 172 -31.86 28.34 -19.99
C ARG A 172 -33.19 29.10 -20.05
N PRO A 173 -33.52 29.98 -19.08
CA PRO A 173 -34.69 30.83 -19.21
C PRO A 173 -34.54 31.73 -20.45
N ALA A 174 -35.60 31.80 -21.26
CA ALA A 174 -35.65 32.67 -22.42
C ALA A 174 -35.58 34.13 -21.96
N ALA A 175 -34.46 34.80 -22.23
CA ALA A 175 -34.27 36.20 -21.87
C ALA A 175 -35.15 37.09 -22.76
N ALA A 176 -36.20 37.67 -22.18
CA ALA A 176 -36.93 38.78 -22.77
C ALA A 176 -36.13 40.09 -22.62
N ALA A 177 -36.04 40.87 -23.70
CA ALA A 177 -35.45 42.22 -23.80
C ALA A 177 -35.97 42.88 -25.09
N PRO A 178 -35.80 44.21 -25.34
CA PRO A 178 -35.29 45.32 -24.48
C PRO A 178 -36.45 45.95 -23.67
N ALA A 179 -36.47 47.19 -23.12
CA ALA A 179 -35.59 48.38 -23.10
C ALA A 179 -35.68 49.06 -21.69
N GLU A 180 -35.24 50.29 -21.36
CA GLU A 180 -34.64 51.44 -22.06
C GLU A 180 -33.69 52.20 -21.07
N ALA A 181 -33.08 53.31 -21.47
CA ALA A 181 -31.94 53.95 -20.79
C ALA A 181 -32.27 54.77 -19.53
N THR A 182 -31.28 54.92 -18.63
CA THR A 182 -30.73 56.23 -18.16
C THR A 182 -29.46 56.03 -17.30
N ARG A 183 -28.45 56.91 -17.47
CA ARG A 183 -27.19 57.03 -16.69
C ARG A 183 -27.30 58.22 -15.68
N PRO A 184 -26.23 58.64 -14.98
CA PRO A 184 -25.44 57.98 -13.93
C PRO A 184 -25.32 58.84 -12.64
N GLN A 185 -24.85 58.28 -11.51
CA GLN A 185 -24.20 59.03 -10.41
C GLN A 185 -23.24 58.05 -9.70
N ALA A 186 -21.92 58.26 -9.72
CA ALA A 186 -21.11 59.28 -9.01
C ALA A 186 -20.60 58.76 -7.64
N SER A 187 -19.31 58.42 -7.57
CA SER A 187 -18.59 58.09 -6.33
C SER A 187 -18.34 59.34 -5.48
N PRO A 188 -18.11 59.17 -4.16
CA PRO A 188 -16.78 59.53 -3.67
C PRO A 188 -16.20 58.60 -2.57
N PHE A 189 -14.88 58.39 -2.60
CA PHE A 189 -14.05 58.08 -1.41
C PHE A 189 -13.73 59.40 -0.68
N PRO A 190 -13.58 59.43 0.66
CA PRO A 190 -12.30 59.13 1.38
C PRO A 190 -12.53 58.44 2.76
N ASP A 191 -11.58 58.24 3.69
CA ASP A 191 -10.16 57.80 3.67
C ASP A 191 -9.74 57.41 5.13
N LEU A 192 -8.58 56.78 5.28
CA LEU A 192 -7.81 56.31 6.47
C LEU A 192 -8.07 56.89 7.89
N ALA A 193 -8.02 55.99 8.90
CA ALA A 193 -7.36 56.09 10.24
C ALA A 193 -8.08 55.19 11.28
N ARG A 194 -7.51 54.71 12.41
CA ARG A 194 -6.14 54.43 12.91
C ARG A 194 -6.29 53.68 14.26
N GLY A 195 -5.37 52.80 14.64
CA GLY A 195 -5.27 52.19 15.98
C GLY A 195 -4.81 50.73 15.90
N GLU A 196 -3.52 50.40 15.98
CA GLU A 196 -2.67 50.37 17.19
C GLU A 196 -3.23 49.50 18.32
N ALA A 197 -2.67 48.28 18.49
CA ALA A 197 -1.87 47.90 19.67
C ALA A 197 -1.54 46.39 19.70
N ALA A 198 -0.24 46.07 19.73
CA ALA A 198 0.31 44.83 20.30
C ALA A 198 0.57 45.06 21.83
N PRO A 199 1.14 44.15 22.66
CA PRO A 199 1.85 42.90 22.33
C PRO A 199 1.77 41.69 23.31
N ALA A 200 2.32 40.56 22.84
CA ALA A 200 3.17 39.56 23.53
C ALA A 200 2.98 39.12 25.01
N ARG A 201 3.02 37.78 25.20
CA ARG A 201 3.95 37.01 26.10
C ARG A 201 3.76 35.52 25.79
N GLN A 202 4.73 34.80 25.21
CA GLN A 202 5.93 34.22 25.83
C GLN A 202 5.65 33.25 26.99
N HIS A 203 5.90 31.96 26.77
CA HIS A 203 6.80 31.16 27.62
C HIS A 203 7.44 30.03 26.78
N ALA A 204 8.69 29.71 27.12
CA ALA A 204 9.59 28.78 26.42
C ALA A 204 10.31 27.87 27.47
N PRO A 205 11.22 26.94 27.10
CA PRO A 205 11.28 25.60 27.72
C PRO A 205 12.40 25.35 28.76
N ALA A 206 12.27 24.26 29.52
CA ALA A 206 13.33 23.53 30.27
C ALA A 206 12.77 22.15 30.71
N GLY A 207 13.52 21.04 30.89
CA GLY A 207 14.92 20.65 30.65
C GLY A 207 14.98 19.10 30.43
N PHE A 208 16.00 18.46 29.84
CA PHE A 208 17.34 18.15 30.39
C PHE A 208 17.29 17.52 31.81
N LEU A 209 17.86 16.35 32.16
CA LEU A 209 18.77 15.36 31.52
C LEU A 209 18.24 13.91 31.84
N ALA A 210 18.88 12.74 31.64
CA ALA A 210 20.28 12.34 31.44
C ALA A 210 20.43 11.02 30.62
N SER A 211 21.53 10.26 30.84
CA SER A 211 22.02 9.10 30.08
C SER A 211 22.14 7.79 30.89
N ALA A 212 22.12 6.62 30.21
CA ALA A 212 22.92 5.45 30.62
C ALA A 212 23.29 4.51 29.43
N MET A 213 24.58 4.50 29.10
CA MET A 213 25.43 3.49 28.42
C MET A 213 24.90 2.43 27.43
N GLN A 214 25.34 2.59 26.18
CA GLN A 214 26.21 1.66 25.41
C GLN A 214 26.13 0.13 25.63
N ALA A 215 25.94 -0.59 24.51
CA ALA A 215 26.76 -1.75 24.16
C ALA A 215 26.94 -1.90 22.64
N LEU A 216 28.16 -2.19 22.19
CA LEU A 216 28.48 -2.49 20.79
C LEU A 216 27.77 -3.76 20.31
N ARG A 217 27.29 -3.75 19.06
CA ARG A 217 27.67 -4.80 18.09
C ARG A 217 27.49 -4.34 16.65
N GLY A 218 28.62 -4.01 16.01
CA GLY A 218 28.69 -4.05 14.56
C GLY A 218 28.55 -5.50 14.09
N ALA A 219 27.70 -5.73 13.11
CA ALA A 219 27.59 -7.00 12.38
C ALA A 219 27.76 -6.71 10.89
N ASP A 220 29.01 -6.53 10.50
CA ASP A 220 29.48 -6.48 9.13
C ASP A 220 29.22 -7.84 8.46
N LEU A 221 28.01 -8.05 7.92
CA LEU A 221 27.67 -9.26 7.16
C LEU A 221 28.15 -9.14 5.72
N ARG A 222 29.48 -9.16 5.56
CA ARG A 222 30.12 -9.60 4.32
C ARG A 222 29.62 -11.00 3.98
N LEU A 223 28.72 -11.08 3.00
CA LEU A 223 28.29 -12.33 2.36
C LEU A 223 29.44 -12.89 1.51
N SER A 224 30.47 -13.39 2.17
CA SER A 224 31.54 -14.17 1.55
C SER A 224 31.01 -15.54 1.13
N ALA A 225 31.35 -15.95 -0.09
CA ALA A 225 30.83 -17.16 -0.71
C ALA A 225 31.15 -18.43 0.11
N LEU A 226 30.13 -19.21 0.47
CA LEU A 226 30.30 -20.64 0.71
C LEU A 226 30.05 -21.40 -0.58
N ARG A 227 31.13 -21.94 -1.15
CA ARG A 227 31.07 -23.12 -2.02
C ARG A 227 30.43 -24.26 -1.22
N TRP A 228 29.47 -24.94 -1.82
CA TRP A 228 29.09 -26.29 -1.43
C TRP A 228 29.56 -27.25 -2.53
N ARG A 229 30.27 -28.30 -2.12
CA ARG A 229 30.45 -29.53 -2.90
C ARG A 229 29.32 -30.48 -2.55
#